data_AF-A0A7C5BGB9-F1
#
_entry.id   AF-A0A7C5BGB9-F1
#
_cell.length_a   1.000
_cell.length_b   1.000
_cell.length_c   1.000
_cell.angle_alpha   90.00
_cell.angle_beta   90.00
_cell.angle_gamma   90.00
#
_symmetry.space_group_name_H-M   'P 1'
#
loop_
_entity.id
_entity.type
_entity.pdbx_description
1 polymer ?
#
loop_
_entity_poly.entity_id
_entity_poly.type
_entity_poly.pdbx_seq_one_letter_code
_entity_poly.pdbx_strand_id
1 'polypeptide(L)'
;MTDSQSNIKFEEPEIMDYETEDIKKGVKLILKDGSILEAILEVTHVIKVGYDTNNGAPVYNVVTQTIIKTKSIPKELFKKPNPKSPTGYQ
;
A
#
# COMPACT_ATOMS: atom_id res chain seq x y z
N MET A 1 10.07 -5.78 -32.96
CA MET A 1 9.40 -5.39 -31.70
C MET A 1 8.98 -3.96 -31.91
N THR A 2 7.70 -3.73 -32.17
CA THR A 2 7.16 -2.38 -32.35
C THR A 2 6.99 -1.79 -30.96
N ASP A 3 7.78 -0.78 -30.64
CA ASP A 3 7.54 0.11 -29.52
C ASP A 3 6.14 0.69 -29.70
N SER A 4 5.18 0.19 -28.93
CA SER A 4 3.87 0.81 -28.84
C SER A 4 4.10 2.14 -28.13
N GLN A 5 4.39 3.19 -28.90
CA GLN A 5 4.47 4.56 -28.40
C GLN A 5 3.17 4.83 -27.66
N SER A 6 3.25 4.99 -26.34
CA SER A 6 2.10 5.40 -25.54
C SER A 6 1.63 6.75 -26.05
N ASN A 7 0.36 6.87 -26.44
CA ASN A 7 -0.26 8.12 -26.92
C ASN A 7 -0.50 9.11 -25.76
N ILE A 8 0.45 9.27 -24.84
CA ILE A 8 0.30 10.08 -23.64
C ILE A 8 1.18 11.32 -23.79
N LYS A 9 0.57 12.50 -23.74
CA LYS A 9 1.30 13.76 -23.58
C LYS A 9 1.39 14.05 -22.09
N PHE A 10 2.60 13.97 -21.54
CA PHE A 10 2.87 14.33 -20.15
C PHE A 10 2.85 15.84 -19.94
N GLU A 11 2.33 16.27 -18.80
CA GLU A 11 2.28 17.66 -18.35
C GLU A 11 2.81 17.77 -16.90
N GLU A 12 2.84 18.99 -16.36
CA GLU A 12 3.27 19.21 -14.98
C GLU A 12 2.33 18.44 -14.02
N PRO A 13 2.87 17.59 -13.13
CA PRO A 13 2.04 16.78 -12.26
C PRO A 13 1.22 17.62 -11.27
N GLU A 14 -0.07 17.29 -11.16
CA GLU A 14 -1.02 17.95 -10.27
C GLU A 14 -1.56 16.93 -9.26
N ILE A 15 -1.44 17.23 -7.96
CA ILE A 15 -2.06 16.40 -6.91
C ILE A 15 -3.55 16.68 -6.90
N MET A 16 -4.34 15.62 -6.98
CA MET A 16 -5.79 15.69 -7.00
C MET A 16 -6.36 15.39 -5.62
N ASP A 17 -7.31 16.20 -5.17
CA ASP A 17 -8.19 15.84 -4.07
C ASP A 17 -9.16 14.73 -4.52
N TYR A 18 -9.52 13.83 -3.61
CA TYR A 18 -10.44 12.73 -3.88
C TYR A 18 -11.22 12.34 -2.63
N GLU A 19 -12.42 11.82 -2.86
CA GLU A 19 -13.22 11.14 -1.84
C GLU A 19 -13.29 9.65 -2.18
N THR A 20 -13.33 8.80 -1.15
CA THR A 20 -13.41 7.36 -1.33
C THR A 20 -14.70 6.82 -0.74
N GLU A 21 -15.53 6.22 -1.58
CA GLU A 21 -16.64 5.38 -1.14
C GLU A 21 -16.14 3.92 -1.11
N ASP A 22 -16.49 3.16 -0.06
CA ASP A 22 -16.29 1.70 0.02
C ASP A 22 -14.88 1.07 0.15
N ILE A 23 -13.83 1.75 0.64
CA ILE A 23 -12.51 1.09 0.94
C ILE A 23 -12.57 0.07 2.13
N LYS A 24 -13.76 -0.30 2.61
CA LYS A 24 -13.95 -0.73 4.01
C LYS A 24 -13.65 -2.18 4.37
N LYS A 25 -13.08 -3.06 3.53
CA LYS A 25 -12.73 -4.43 3.96
C LYS A 25 -11.41 -4.92 3.39
N GLY A 26 -10.40 -5.02 4.25
CA GLY A 26 -9.15 -5.68 3.92
C GLY A 26 -9.32 -7.18 3.70
N VAL A 27 -8.30 -7.79 3.08
CA VAL A 27 -8.22 -9.24 2.90
C VAL A 27 -7.74 -9.88 4.20
N LYS A 28 -8.55 -10.79 4.76
CA LYS A 28 -8.14 -11.61 5.91
C LYS A 28 -7.20 -12.72 5.44
N LEU A 29 -6.01 -12.76 6.03
CA LEU A 29 -5.00 -13.79 5.76
C LEU A 29 -4.91 -14.70 6.98
N ILE A 30 -5.17 -16.00 6.79
CA ILE A 30 -4.99 -17.03 7.82
C ILE A 30 -3.72 -17.79 7.46
N LEU A 31 -2.68 -17.64 8.28
CA LEU A 31 -1.39 -18.26 8.04
C LEU A 31 -1.35 -19.70 8.57
N LYS A 32 -0.45 -20.50 8.02
CA LYS A 32 -0.27 -21.91 8.41
C LYS A 32 0.10 -22.07 9.90
N ASP A 33 0.77 -21.08 10.49
CA ASP A 33 1.15 -21.07 11.90
C ASP A 33 0.02 -20.63 12.85
N GLY A 34 -1.18 -20.36 12.33
CA GLY A 34 -2.35 -19.92 13.10
C GLY A 34 -2.44 -18.39 13.28
N SER A 35 -1.46 -17.62 12.81
CA SER A 35 -1.54 -16.16 12.82
C SER A 35 -2.62 -15.66 11.85
N ILE A 36 -3.29 -14.58 12.24
CA ILE A 36 -4.30 -13.90 11.43
C ILE A 36 -3.83 -12.49 11.16
N LEU A 37 -3.68 -12.15 9.88
CA LEU A 37 -3.41 -10.79 9.41
C LEU A 37 -4.62 -10.25 8.64
N GLU A 38 -4.67 -8.93 8.49
CA GLU A 38 -5.57 -8.22 7.60
C GLU A 38 -4.73 -7.29 6.71
N ALA A 39 -4.83 -7.45 5.40
CA ALA A 39 -4.16 -6.59 4.42
C ALA A 39 -5.17 -5.60 3.84
N ILE A 40 -4.90 -4.30 3.98
CA ILE A 40 -5.78 -3.22 3.52
C ILE A 40 -5.02 -2.42 2.46
N LEU A 41 -5.65 -2.17 1.31
CA LEU A 41 -5.12 -1.26 0.30
C LEU A 41 -5.54 0.16 0.67
N GLU A 42 -4.57 1.07 0.70
CA GLU A 42 -4.78 2.49 0.97
C GLU A 42 -4.32 3.30 -0.24
N VAL A 43 -5.20 4.14 -0.79
CA VAL A 43 -4.81 5.16 -1.77
C VAL A 43 -4.21 6.32 -0.97
N THR A 44 -3.01 6.75 -1.35
CA THR A 44 -2.30 7.84 -0.66
C THR A 44 -2.35 9.15 -1.44
N HIS A 45 -2.23 9.06 -2.77
CA HIS A 45 -2.23 10.20 -3.67
C HIS A 45 -2.81 9.78 -5.02
N VAL A 46 -3.54 10.71 -5.63
CA VAL A 46 -3.88 10.65 -7.05
C VAL A 46 -3.19 11.84 -7.70
N ILE A 47 -2.40 11.58 -8.74
CA ILE A 47 -1.61 12.60 -9.42
C ILE A 47 -2.01 12.60 -10.89
N LYS A 48 -2.54 13.70 -11.40
CA LYS A 48 -2.78 13.88 -12.83
C LYS A 48 -1.44 14.19 -13.50
N VAL A 49 -1.10 13.44 -14.55
CA VAL A 49 0.23 13.50 -15.19
C VAL A 49 0.19 13.93 -16.66
N GLY A 50 -1.00 14.11 -17.22
CA GLY A 50 -1.16 14.51 -18.61
C GLY A 50 -2.47 14.02 -19.21
N TYR A 51 -2.48 13.82 -20.53
CA TYR A 51 -3.65 13.43 -21.30
C TYR A 51 -3.31 12.45 -22.42
N ASP A 52 -4.26 11.56 -22.75
CA ASP A 52 -4.20 10.73 -23.95
C ASP A 52 -4.46 11.58 -25.19
N THR A 53 -3.52 11.58 -26.15
CA THR A 53 -3.57 12.43 -27.34
C THR A 53 -4.61 11.98 -28.36
N ASN A 54 -5.16 10.77 -28.25
CA ASN A 54 -6.20 10.28 -29.16
C ASN A 54 -7.58 10.81 -28.82
N ASN A 55 -7.87 10.94 -27.51
CA ASN A 55 -9.22 11.25 -27.02
C ASN A 55 -9.28 12.44 -26.05
N GLY A 56 -8.13 12.98 -25.63
CA GLY A 56 -8.04 14.09 -24.68
C GLY A 56 -8.36 13.73 -23.24
N ALA A 57 -8.49 12.44 -22.90
CA ALA A 57 -8.80 12.01 -21.54
C ALA A 57 -7.60 12.22 -20.61
N PRO A 58 -7.82 12.70 -19.36
CA PRO A 58 -6.75 12.86 -18.40
C PRO A 58 -6.17 11.51 -17.98
N VAL A 59 -4.86 11.46 -17.81
CA VAL A 59 -4.12 10.30 -17.32
C VAL A 59 -3.68 10.58 -15.89
N TYR A 60 -3.91 9.61 -15.00
CA TYR A 60 -3.57 9.71 -13.59
C TYR A 60 -2.62 8.59 -13.17
N ASN A 61 -1.67 8.93 -12.30
CA ASN A 61 -0.94 7.99 -11.47
C ASN A 61 -1.63 7.88 -10.12
N VAL A 62 -2.01 6.65 -9.74
CA VAL A 62 -2.60 6.36 -8.42
C VAL A 62 -1.54 5.71 -7.56
N VAL A 63 -1.13 6.39 -6.50
CA VAL A 63 -0.12 5.89 -5.55
C VAL A 63 -0.84 5.18 -4.41
N THR A 64 -0.61 3.87 -4.30
CA THR A 64 -1.20 3.04 -3.26
C THR A 64 -0.14 2.45 -2.34
N GLN A 65 -0.54 2.15 -1.12
CA GLN A 65 0.25 1.37 -0.17
C GLN A 65 -0.60 0.26 0.43
N THR A 66 0.02 -0.83 0.85
CA THR A 66 -0.66 -1.89 1.60
C THR A 66 -0.35 -1.73 3.09
N ILE A 67 -1.40 -1.62 3.89
CA ILE A 67 -1.31 -1.63 5.35
C ILE A 67 -1.60 -3.06 5.84
N ILE A 68 -0.63 -3.65 6.55
CA ILE A 68 -0.78 -4.98 7.17
C ILE A 68 -1.07 -4.81 8.65
N LYS A 69 -2.21 -5.34 9.10
CA LYS A 69 -2.61 -5.38 10.51
C LYS A 69 -2.54 -6.81 11.03
N THR A 70 -1.77 -7.01 12.09
CA THR A 70 -1.85 -8.25 12.86
C THR A 70 -3.13 -8.27 13.67
N LYS A 71 -3.98 -9.29 13.46
CA LYS A 71 -5.24 -9.47 14.20
C LYS A 71 -5.10 -10.46 15.36
N SER A 72 -4.34 -11.53 15.15
CA SER A 72 -4.09 -12.56 16.16
C SER A 72 -2.76 -13.25 15.88
N ILE A 73 -2.02 -13.58 16.94
CA ILE A 73 -0.84 -14.43 16.90
C ILE A 73 -1.00 -15.49 18.01
N PRO A 74 -0.84 -16.78 17.72
CA PRO A 74 -0.83 -17.83 18.74
C PRO A 74 0.27 -17.62 19.79
N LYS A 75 -0.05 -17.89 21.07
CA LYS A 75 0.81 -17.57 22.22
C LYS A 75 2.16 -18.29 22.17
N GLU A 76 2.17 -19.49 21.62
CA GLU A 76 3.35 -20.35 21.42
C GLU A 76 4.39 -19.75 20.47
N LEU A 77 4.02 -18.80 19.61
CA LEU A 77 4.95 -18.12 18.70
C LEU A 77 5.72 -16.98 19.38
N PHE A 78 5.28 -16.52 20.56
CA PHE A 78 5.98 -15.47 21.29
C PHE A 78 7.27 -16.02 21.92
N LYS A 79 8.41 -15.47 21.52
CA LYS A 79 9.68 -15.73 22.20
C LYS A 79 9.66 -15.05 23.57
N LYS A 80 10.18 -15.74 24.58
CA LYS A 80 10.41 -15.11 25.90
C LYS A 80 11.35 -13.91 25.70
N PRO A 81 11.05 -12.75 26.28
CA PRO A 81 11.99 -11.63 26.25
C PRO A 81 13.32 -12.12 26.83
N ASN A 82 14.42 -11.93 26.10
CA ASN A 82 15.73 -12.14 26.69
C ASN A 82 15.86 -11.10 27.81
N PRO A 83 16.06 -11.50 29.08
CA PRO A 83 16.38 -10.53 30.10
C PRO A 83 17.66 -9.84 29.64
N LYS A 84 17.59 -8.54 29.37
CA LYS A 84 18.78 -7.74 29.09
C LYS A 84 19.76 -8.00 30.22
N SER A 85 20.95 -8.53 29.89
CA SER A 85 22.08 -8.50 30.82
C SER A 85 22.20 -7.05 31.30
N PRO A 86 22.20 -6.80 32.62
CA PRO A 86 22.39 -5.44 33.12
C PRO A 86 23.79 -5.00 32.69
N THR A 87 23.88 -4.16 31.65
CA THR A 87 25.05 -3.32 31.44
C THR A 87 25.08 -2.34 32.60
N GLY A 88 25.73 -2.76 33.68
CA GLY A 88 26.17 -1.85 34.73
C GLY A 88 27.14 -0.86 34.11
N TYR A 89 26.81 0.41 34.16
CA TYR A 89 27.81 1.46 34.05
C TYR A 89 28.56 1.48 35.40
N GLN A 90 29.80 1.01 35.38
CA GLN A 90 30.82 1.36 36.38
C GLN A 90 31.55 2.62 35.90
#